data_AF-C0CI24-F1
#
_entry.id   AF-C0CI24-F1
#
_cell.length_a   1.000
_cell.length_b   1.000
_cell.length_c   1.000
_cell.angle_alpha   90.00
_cell.angle_beta   90.00
_cell.angle_gamma   90.00
#
_symmetry.space_group_name_H-M   'P 1'
#
loop_
_entity.id
_entity.type
_entity.pdbx_description
1 polymer ?
#
loop_
_entity_poly.entity_id
_entity_poly.type
_entity_poly.pdbx_seq_one_letter_code
_entity_poly.pdbx_strand_id
1 'polypeptide(L)'
;MSVLENCEPKRVFYYFEEISKIPHGSKNTKEISDYLVSFAKEHQLRYVQDEYGNIVIYKAASAGYEKLPAVILQGHMDMVCEKEAGSNHDFEKDPLRLKIEDGFVTAEGTTLGADDGIAVAYALALLETDSYAHPALEVVITVDEEVGLLGAQNLDASCLSGKYLINLDSDEEGILLTGCAGGVSAISSIPVKYRNASGCLYEVKIHGLQGGHSGMEIGKNRANANILMGRFLYGLKEQLPYELAELEGGQKDNVIPRECSCALLIQPEDTEILKDYACRLTAELRKEYSGSDAGISVSVEFQEETQIGVLHPVSQEKVLFYLMNVPNGVQKMSGNIPGLVETSTNLGAARLEEEVFLCQLWGTEFCQQCKVRRV
;
A
#
# COMPACT_ATOMS: atom_id res chain seq x y z
N MET A 1 -3.04 22.27 30.61
CA MET A 1 -1.95 22.75 29.73
C MET A 1 -2.03 21.90 28.49
N SER A 2 -1.92 22.52 27.33
CA SER A 2 -1.98 21.78 26.08
C SER A 2 -0.65 21.02 25.95
N VAL A 3 -0.68 19.78 25.47
CA VAL A 3 0.53 18.94 25.38
C VAL A 3 1.55 19.59 24.46
N LEU A 4 1.07 20.25 23.40
CA LEU A 4 1.90 20.83 22.35
C LEU A 4 2.11 22.35 22.50
N GLU A 5 1.81 22.94 23.67
CA GLU A 5 1.86 24.40 23.89
C GLU A 5 3.26 25.02 23.68
N ASN A 6 4.31 24.19 23.80
CA ASN A 6 5.71 24.60 23.65
C ASN A 6 6.30 24.27 22.27
N CYS A 7 5.52 23.66 21.38
CA CYS A 7 5.94 23.36 20.01
C CYS A 7 5.79 24.59 19.11
N GLU A 8 6.71 24.78 18.17
CA GLU A 8 6.66 25.82 17.15
C GLU A 8 6.53 25.18 15.77
N PRO A 9 5.65 25.68 14.87
CA PRO A 9 4.87 26.91 15.00
C PRO A 9 3.61 26.76 15.88
N LYS A 10 3.43 27.64 16.87
CA LYS A 10 2.35 27.52 17.88
C LYS A 10 0.94 27.29 17.35
N ARG A 11 0.52 28.01 16.31
CA ARG A 11 -0.86 27.90 15.78
C ARG A 11 -1.09 26.58 15.05
N VAL A 12 -0.06 26.05 14.39
CA VAL A 12 -0.13 24.73 13.75
C VAL A 12 -0.32 23.66 14.82
N PHE A 13 0.55 23.63 15.83
CA PHE A 13 0.46 22.62 16.90
C PHE A 13 -0.80 22.77 17.76
N TYR A 14 -1.33 23.99 17.91
CA TYR A 14 -2.66 24.20 18.49
C TYR A 14 -3.74 23.48 17.69
N TYR A 15 -3.84 23.72 16.38
CA TYR A 15 -4.86 23.08 15.55
C TYR A 15 -4.68 21.56 15.47
N PHE A 16 -3.43 21.08 15.41
CA PHE A 16 -3.13 19.66 15.46
C PHE A 16 -3.66 19.02 16.75
N GLU A 17 -3.43 19.66 17.91
CA GLU A 17 -3.97 19.18 19.18
C GLU A 17 -5.50 19.27 19.27
N GLU A 18 -6.14 20.26 18.61
CA GLU A 18 -7.61 20.34 18.54
C GLU A 18 -8.22 19.21 17.69
N ILE A 19 -7.68 18.94 16.50
CA ILE A 19 -8.22 17.88 15.64
C ILE A 19 -7.95 16.48 16.21
N SER A 20 -6.83 16.28 16.93
CA SER A 20 -6.53 15.02 17.61
C SER A 20 -7.54 14.68 18.73
N LYS A 21 -8.33 15.66 19.20
CA LYS A 21 -9.42 15.42 20.17
C LYS A 21 -10.69 14.88 19.53
N ILE A 22 -10.79 14.96 18.21
CA ILE A 22 -11.95 14.51 17.45
C ILE A 22 -11.61 13.12 16.93
N PRO A 23 -12.37 12.06 17.22
CA PRO A 23 -12.15 10.76 16.58
C PRO A 23 -12.42 10.87 15.08
N HIS A 24 -11.43 10.56 14.24
CA HIS A 24 -11.50 10.79 12.78
C HIS A 24 -10.87 9.66 11.94
N GLY A 25 -11.03 8.40 12.38
CA GLY A 25 -10.62 7.25 11.56
C GLY A 25 -11.33 7.23 10.20
N SER A 26 -10.74 6.58 9.19
CA SER A 26 -11.40 6.41 7.89
C SER A 26 -12.81 5.82 8.03
N LYS A 27 -13.77 6.37 7.29
CA LYS A 27 -15.23 6.17 7.37
C LYS A 27 -15.91 6.74 8.63
N ASN A 28 -15.15 7.37 9.53
CA ASN A 28 -15.64 8.09 10.71
C ASN A 28 -15.24 9.59 10.67
N THR A 29 -15.42 10.23 9.52
CA THR A 29 -14.92 11.60 9.26
C THR A 29 -15.95 12.71 9.52
N LYS A 30 -17.18 12.36 9.90
CA LYS A 30 -18.29 13.31 9.97
C LYS A 30 -18.05 14.42 10.99
N GLU A 31 -17.53 14.08 12.17
CA GLU A 31 -17.32 15.05 13.25
C GLU A 31 -16.20 16.05 12.91
N ILE A 32 -15.07 15.57 12.36
CA ILE A 32 -13.99 16.44 11.92
C ILE A 32 -14.41 17.32 10.73
N SER A 33 -15.17 16.77 9.78
CA SER A 33 -15.74 17.54 8.67
C SER A 33 -16.64 18.67 9.17
N ASP A 34 -17.50 18.40 10.16
CA ASP A 34 -18.37 19.41 10.79
C ASP A 34 -17.59 20.45 11.62
N TYR A 35 -16.49 20.04 12.25
CA TYR A 35 -15.55 20.95 12.92
C TYR A 35 -14.92 21.93 11.92
N LEU A 36 -14.46 21.46 10.76
CA LEU A 36 -13.90 22.31 9.70
C LEU A 36 -14.93 23.30 9.15
N VAL A 37 -16.19 22.88 9.01
CA VAL A 37 -17.30 23.79 8.66
C VAL A 37 -17.54 24.83 9.76
N SER A 38 -17.48 24.43 11.02
CA SER A 38 -17.67 25.34 12.16
C SER A 38 -16.56 26.36 12.24
N PHE A 39 -15.30 25.94 12.02
CA PHE A 39 -14.15 26.82 11.85
C PHE A 39 -14.38 27.83 10.74
N ALA A 40 -14.77 27.39 9.54
CA ALA A 40 -15.02 28.30 8.42
C ALA A 40 -16.09 29.36 8.75
N LYS A 41 -17.16 28.96 9.46
CA LYS A 41 -18.22 29.88 9.92
C LYS A 41 -17.72 30.89 10.95
N GLU A 42 -16.95 30.44 11.94
CA GLU A 42 -16.38 31.30 12.99
C GLU A 42 -15.47 32.38 12.40
N HIS A 43 -14.65 32.00 11.41
CA HIS A 43 -13.74 32.90 10.71
C HIS A 43 -14.40 33.63 9.52
N GLN A 44 -15.72 33.50 9.32
CA GLN A 44 -16.48 34.15 8.24
C GLN A 44 -15.93 33.85 6.83
N LEU A 45 -15.39 32.65 6.64
CA LEU A 45 -14.86 32.17 5.38
C LEU A 45 -15.97 31.50 4.57
N ARG A 46 -15.91 31.66 3.25
CA ARG A 46 -16.76 30.87 2.35
C ARG A 46 -16.30 29.42 2.39
N TYR A 47 -17.23 28.48 2.35
CA TYR A 47 -16.92 27.06 2.30
C TYR A 47 -17.93 26.27 1.45
N VAL A 48 -17.55 25.05 1.07
CA VAL A 48 -18.42 24.00 0.52
C VAL A 48 -18.15 22.74 1.33
N GLN A 49 -19.22 22.04 1.72
CA GLN A 49 -19.18 20.67 2.22
C GLN A 49 -20.02 19.83 1.26
N ASP A 50 -19.42 18.83 0.64
CA ASP A 50 -20.15 17.95 -0.29
C ASP A 50 -20.87 16.81 0.44
N GLU A 51 -21.56 15.96 -0.32
CA GLU A 51 -22.34 14.83 0.23
C GLU A 51 -21.48 13.71 0.83
N TYR A 52 -20.19 13.64 0.45
CA TYR A 52 -19.22 12.67 0.95
C TYR A 52 -18.52 13.19 2.21
N GLY A 53 -18.60 14.49 2.48
CA GLY A 53 -17.96 15.14 3.63
C GLY A 53 -16.63 15.81 3.29
N ASN A 54 -16.24 15.88 2.01
CA ASN A 54 -15.09 16.70 1.61
C ASN A 54 -15.40 18.17 1.86
N ILE A 55 -14.36 18.92 2.24
CA ILE A 55 -14.47 20.34 2.57
C ILE A 55 -13.61 21.16 1.62
N VAL A 56 -14.17 22.27 1.12
CA VAL A 56 -13.39 23.34 0.47
C VAL A 56 -13.61 24.64 1.21
N ILE A 57 -12.54 25.25 1.75
CA ILE A 57 -12.59 26.56 2.43
C ILE A 57 -11.84 27.60 1.58
N TYR A 58 -12.44 28.76 1.39
CA TYR A 58 -11.90 29.80 0.52
C TYR A 58 -11.44 31.00 1.33
N LYS A 59 -10.23 31.47 1.06
CA LYS A 59 -9.69 32.72 1.60
C LYS A 59 -9.30 33.66 0.47
N ALA A 60 -9.77 34.90 0.56
CA ALA A 60 -9.47 35.94 -0.43
C ALA A 60 -7.96 36.23 -0.45
N ALA A 61 -7.46 36.72 -1.58
CA ALA A 61 -6.06 37.12 -1.68
C ALA A 61 -5.73 38.25 -0.68
N SER A 62 -4.52 38.22 -0.13
CA SER A 62 -3.97 39.34 0.61
C SER A 62 -3.79 40.57 -0.29
N ALA A 63 -3.72 41.76 0.31
CA ALA A 63 -3.58 43.01 -0.41
C ALA A 63 -2.34 43.00 -1.34
N GLY A 64 -2.56 43.26 -2.64
CA GLY A 64 -1.51 43.27 -3.66
C GLY A 64 -1.29 41.92 -4.37
N TYR A 65 -2.01 40.86 -3.99
CA TYR A 65 -1.91 39.51 -4.57
C TYR A 65 -3.18 39.09 -5.33
N GLU A 66 -4.15 39.98 -5.51
CA GLU A 66 -5.48 39.69 -6.08
C GLU A 66 -5.44 39.29 -7.56
N LYS A 67 -4.36 39.66 -8.27
CA LYS A 67 -4.17 39.33 -9.69
C LYS A 67 -3.40 38.02 -9.89
N LEU A 68 -2.88 37.42 -8.83
CA LEU A 68 -2.16 36.16 -8.94
C LEU A 68 -3.17 35.00 -9.05
N PRO A 69 -2.79 33.91 -9.74
CA PRO A 69 -3.62 32.72 -9.81
C PRO A 69 -3.87 32.16 -8.41
N ALA A 70 -5.11 31.70 -8.16
CA ALA A 70 -5.46 31.02 -6.94
C ALA A 70 -4.64 29.73 -6.77
N VAL A 71 -4.36 29.38 -5.51
CA VAL A 71 -3.59 28.20 -5.12
C VAL A 71 -4.48 27.30 -4.26
N ILE A 72 -4.51 26.02 -4.60
CA ILE A 72 -5.13 24.98 -3.80
C ILE A 72 -4.08 24.42 -2.84
N LEU A 73 -4.44 24.36 -1.56
CA LEU A 73 -3.72 23.57 -0.56
C LEU A 73 -4.58 22.36 -0.25
N GLN A 74 -4.02 21.16 -0.35
CA GLN A 74 -4.77 19.93 -0.14
C GLN A 74 -4.12 19.01 0.87
N GLY A 75 -4.96 18.44 1.73
CA GLY A 75 -4.65 17.33 2.62
C GLY A 75 -5.89 16.46 2.85
N HIS A 76 -5.78 15.43 3.67
CA HIS A 76 -6.92 14.57 4.04
C HIS A 76 -7.19 14.62 5.56
N MET A 77 -8.44 14.38 5.95
CA MET A 77 -8.89 14.50 7.35
C MET A 77 -9.04 13.16 8.07
N ASP A 78 -8.98 12.05 7.35
CA ASP A 78 -9.02 10.74 7.98
C ASP A 78 -7.63 10.32 8.48
N MET A 79 -7.60 9.24 9.26
CA MET A 79 -6.34 8.64 9.71
C MET A 79 -6.46 7.12 9.75
N VAL A 80 -5.33 6.44 9.59
CA VAL A 80 -5.22 5.01 9.91
C VAL A 80 -5.41 4.79 11.41
N CYS A 81 -6.27 3.86 11.77
CA CYS A 81 -6.56 3.47 13.15
C CYS A 81 -5.85 2.15 13.53
N GLU A 82 -4.61 2.24 14.00
CA GLU A 82 -3.84 1.09 14.51
C GLU A 82 -3.42 1.32 15.96
N LYS A 83 -3.36 0.24 16.76
CA LYS A 83 -3.04 0.35 18.18
C LYS A 83 -2.19 -0.81 18.70
N GLU A 84 -1.42 -0.53 19.73
CA GLU A 84 -0.57 -1.53 20.39
C GLU A 84 -1.40 -2.64 21.03
N ALA A 85 -0.82 -3.84 21.12
CA ALA A 85 -1.43 -4.98 21.80
C ALA A 85 -1.64 -4.65 23.29
N GLY A 86 -2.91 -4.52 23.69
CA GLY A 86 -3.31 -4.16 25.06
C GLY A 86 -3.85 -2.74 25.21
N SER A 87 -3.82 -1.92 24.16
CA SER A 87 -4.47 -0.61 24.15
C SER A 87 -6.00 -0.73 24.13
N ASN A 88 -6.65 -0.09 25.10
CA ASN A 88 -8.12 -0.04 25.22
C ASN A 88 -8.75 1.12 24.46
N HIS A 89 -7.97 1.87 23.66
CA HIS A 89 -8.46 3.01 22.90
C HIS A 89 -9.55 2.60 21.89
N ASP A 90 -10.64 3.35 21.85
CA ASP A 90 -11.75 3.23 20.90
C ASP A 90 -11.71 4.38 19.89
N PHE A 91 -11.21 4.14 18.69
CA PHE A 91 -11.06 5.16 17.64
C PHE A 91 -12.37 5.76 17.12
N GLU A 92 -13.53 5.19 17.48
CA GLU A 92 -14.82 5.80 17.13
C GLU A 92 -15.26 6.87 18.14
N LYS A 93 -14.64 6.92 19.33
CA LYS A 93 -15.14 7.71 20.46
C LYS A 93 -14.08 8.47 21.23
N ASP A 94 -12.89 7.90 21.34
CA ASP A 94 -11.85 8.41 22.23
C ASP A 94 -10.97 9.43 21.50
N PRO A 95 -10.64 10.57 22.13
CA PRO A 95 -9.61 11.47 21.62
C PRO A 95 -8.23 10.81 21.70
N LEU A 96 -7.34 11.15 20.77
CA LEU A 96 -5.94 10.73 20.83
C LEU A 96 -5.26 11.36 22.05
N ARG A 97 -4.43 10.56 22.72
CA ARG A 97 -3.61 11.02 23.84
C ARG A 97 -2.20 11.33 23.34
N LEU A 98 -1.99 12.59 23.01
CA LEU A 98 -0.70 13.06 22.52
C LEU A 98 0.36 13.09 23.63
N LYS A 99 1.61 12.81 23.28
CA LYS A 99 2.79 12.96 24.13
C LYS A 99 3.99 13.43 23.32
N ILE A 100 4.96 14.04 23.99
CA ILE A 100 6.27 14.34 23.41
C ILE A 100 7.27 13.33 23.96
N GLU A 101 7.93 12.60 23.07
CA GLU A 101 8.93 11.59 23.41
C GLU A 101 10.15 11.79 22.52
N ASP A 102 11.32 12.01 23.13
CA ASP A 102 12.60 12.23 22.44
C ASP A 102 12.58 13.31 21.34
N GLY A 103 11.79 14.36 21.55
CA GLY A 103 11.64 15.47 20.60
C GLY A 103 10.63 15.22 19.48
N PHE A 104 9.97 14.06 19.47
CA PHE A 104 8.90 13.72 18.55
C PHE A 104 7.53 13.84 19.24
N VAL A 105 6.54 14.32 18.49
CA VAL A 105 5.14 14.20 18.89
C VAL A 105 4.68 12.78 18.54
N THR A 106 4.03 12.11 19.48
CA THR A 106 3.52 10.73 19.33
C THR A 106 2.18 10.58 20.05
N ALA A 107 1.46 9.48 19.80
CA ALA A 107 0.23 9.14 20.50
C ALA A 107 0.45 7.92 21.42
N GLU A 108 -0.23 7.89 22.57
CA GLU A 108 -0.13 6.79 23.53
C GLU A 108 -0.77 5.51 22.98
N GLY A 109 0.05 4.51 22.64
CA GLY A 109 -0.38 3.17 22.27
C GLY A 109 -1.25 3.08 21.02
N THR A 110 -1.19 4.10 20.15
CA THR A 110 -2.03 4.28 18.95
C THR A 110 -1.25 5.00 17.84
N THR A 111 -1.76 4.97 16.62
CA THR A 111 -1.36 5.88 15.54
C THR A 111 -1.62 7.34 15.91
N LEU A 112 -0.80 8.24 15.36
CA LEU A 112 -0.85 9.67 15.69
C LEU A 112 -1.81 10.49 14.83
N GLY A 113 -2.09 10.05 13.60
CA GLY A 113 -2.82 10.86 12.61
C GLY A 113 -2.06 12.13 12.18
N ALA A 114 -0.72 12.08 12.20
CA ALA A 114 0.09 13.16 11.65
C ALA A 114 -0.07 13.26 10.12
N ASP A 115 -0.11 12.10 9.48
CA ASP A 115 -0.60 11.88 8.12
C ASP A 115 -2.15 11.79 8.16
N ASP A 116 -2.91 12.75 7.61
CA ASP A 116 -2.47 14.08 7.13
C ASP A 116 -3.02 15.22 8.00
N GLY A 117 -3.24 14.93 9.28
CA GLY A 117 -3.68 15.90 10.28
C GLY A 117 -2.74 17.11 10.39
N ILE A 118 -1.44 16.97 10.09
CA ILE A 118 -0.52 18.10 10.10
C ILE A 118 -0.78 19.07 8.94
N ALA A 119 -1.16 18.60 7.75
CA ALA A 119 -1.58 19.48 6.65
C ALA A 119 -2.88 20.21 6.97
N VAL A 120 -3.84 19.51 7.58
CA VAL A 120 -5.09 20.13 8.05
C VAL A 120 -4.74 21.25 9.04
N ALA A 121 -3.83 21.00 9.99
CA ALA A 121 -3.38 21.99 10.94
C ALA A 121 -2.65 23.18 10.28
N TYR A 122 -1.80 22.94 9.28
CA TYR A 122 -1.18 24.01 8.49
C TYR A 122 -2.22 24.88 7.79
N ALA A 123 -3.20 24.24 7.16
CA ALA A 123 -4.25 24.93 6.42
C ALA A 123 -5.11 25.80 7.36
N LEU A 124 -5.53 25.28 8.51
CA LEU A 124 -6.29 26.03 9.51
C LEU A 124 -5.51 27.23 10.06
N ALA A 125 -4.23 27.05 10.39
CA ALA A 125 -3.36 28.13 10.85
C ALA A 125 -3.20 29.25 9.81
N LEU A 126 -3.10 28.89 8.53
CA LEU A 126 -2.99 29.85 7.42
C LEU A 126 -4.33 30.55 7.14
N LEU A 127 -5.45 29.83 7.26
CA LEU A 127 -6.78 30.40 7.09
C LEU A 127 -7.13 31.39 8.20
N GLU A 128 -6.72 31.12 9.44
CA GLU A 128 -6.94 32.00 10.59
C GLU A 128 -6.19 33.34 10.48
N THR A 129 -4.95 33.35 9.99
CA THR A 129 -4.06 34.52 10.09
C THR A 129 -3.97 35.37 8.83
N ASP A 130 -3.98 36.69 8.97
CA ASP A 130 -3.73 37.63 7.85
C ASP A 130 -2.25 38.08 7.77
N SER A 131 -1.37 37.44 8.53
CA SER A 131 0.03 37.88 8.68
C SER A 131 0.91 37.53 7.48
N TYR A 132 0.46 36.62 6.61
CA TYR A 132 1.21 36.14 5.46
C TYR A 132 0.61 36.67 4.16
N ALA A 133 1.48 37.08 3.25
CA ALA A 133 1.05 37.45 1.90
C ALA A 133 0.81 36.19 1.07
N HIS A 134 -0.38 36.10 0.47
CA HIS A 134 -0.81 34.95 -0.33
C HIS A 134 -1.78 35.38 -1.45
N PRO A 135 -1.83 34.62 -2.56
CA PRO A 135 -2.92 34.72 -3.53
C PRO A 135 -4.25 34.24 -2.92
N ALA A 136 -5.33 34.21 -3.70
CA ALA A 136 -6.54 33.54 -3.23
C ALA A 136 -6.23 32.06 -2.94
N LEU A 137 -6.70 31.56 -1.80
CA LEU A 137 -6.47 30.19 -1.34
C LEU A 137 -7.78 29.40 -1.40
N GLU A 138 -7.65 28.15 -1.85
CA GLU A 138 -8.69 27.13 -1.83
C GLU A 138 -8.14 25.96 -1.02
N VAL A 139 -8.54 25.82 0.23
CA VAL A 139 -8.12 24.69 1.07
C VAL A 139 -9.09 23.55 0.83
N VAL A 140 -8.60 22.46 0.25
CA VAL A 140 -9.36 21.23 -0.03
C VAL A 140 -8.95 20.19 0.99
N ILE A 141 -9.89 19.75 1.84
CA ILE A 141 -9.65 18.65 2.77
C ILE A 141 -10.55 17.48 2.39
N THR A 142 -9.95 16.37 1.99
CA THR A 142 -10.67 15.17 1.53
C THR A 142 -10.94 14.18 2.66
N VAL A 143 -11.94 13.33 2.46
CA VAL A 143 -12.21 12.16 3.34
C VAL A 143 -11.66 10.87 2.73
N ASP A 144 -11.38 9.90 3.58
CA ASP A 144 -11.18 8.49 3.23
C ASP A 144 -10.08 8.25 2.18
N GLU A 145 -8.92 8.91 2.35
CA GLU A 145 -7.70 8.67 1.56
C GLU A 145 -7.23 7.22 1.75
N GLU A 146 -7.09 6.83 3.02
CA GLU A 146 -6.40 5.62 3.49
C GLU A 146 -7.10 4.31 3.07
N VAL A 147 -8.35 4.43 2.64
CA VAL A 147 -9.23 3.32 2.24
C VAL A 147 -9.58 3.37 0.75
N GLY A 148 -8.81 4.10 -0.05
CA GLY A 148 -8.87 4.07 -1.51
C GLY A 148 -9.24 5.39 -2.18
N LEU A 149 -8.83 6.53 -1.59
CA LEU A 149 -9.02 7.86 -2.15
C LEU A 149 -10.49 8.24 -2.39
N LEU A 150 -11.40 7.77 -1.53
CA LEU A 150 -12.84 7.82 -1.81
C LEU A 150 -13.36 9.26 -1.89
N GLY A 151 -12.88 10.15 -1.03
CA GLY A 151 -13.22 11.57 -1.08
C GLY A 151 -12.70 12.25 -2.34
N ALA A 152 -11.43 12.02 -2.69
CA ALA A 152 -10.80 12.61 -3.87
C ALA A 152 -11.47 12.15 -5.19
N GLN A 153 -11.90 10.89 -5.27
CA GLN A 153 -12.60 10.36 -6.45
C GLN A 153 -13.97 11.01 -6.69
N ASN A 154 -14.63 11.48 -5.64
CA ASN A 154 -16.00 12.00 -5.69
C ASN A 154 -16.11 13.53 -5.53
N LEU A 155 -14.99 14.22 -5.30
CA LEU A 155 -14.97 15.68 -5.15
C LEU A 155 -15.41 16.38 -6.45
N ASP A 156 -16.43 17.25 -6.36
CA ASP A 156 -16.81 18.11 -7.47
C ASP A 156 -15.81 19.25 -7.66
N ALA A 157 -14.84 19.03 -8.55
CA ALA A 157 -13.82 20.02 -8.88
C ALA A 157 -14.37 21.29 -9.57
N SER A 158 -15.65 21.34 -9.96
CA SER A 158 -16.23 22.56 -10.56
C SER A 158 -16.33 23.74 -9.59
N CYS A 159 -16.24 23.48 -8.29
CA CYS A 159 -16.19 24.51 -7.26
C CYS A 159 -14.80 25.16 -7.12
N LEU A 160 -13.76 24.56 -7.71
CA LEU A 160 -12.37 25.02 -7.63
C LEU A 160 -12.00 25.94 -8.79
N SER A 161 -11.22 26.98 -8.50
CA SER A 161 -10.67 27.91 -9.49
C SER A 161 -9.13 27.97 -9.45
N GLY A 162 -8.52 27.26 -8.49
CA GLY A 162 -7.08 27.15 -8.32
C GLY A 162 -6.36 26.67 -9.58
N LYS A 163 -5.22 27.30 -9.87
CA LYS A 163 -4.36 26.95 -11.01
C LYS A 163 -3.21 26.03 -10.61
N TYR A 164 -2.83 26.07 -9.34
CA TYR A 164 -1.76 25.29 -8.75
C TYR A 164 -2.33 24.54 -7.55
N LEU A 165 -1.88 23.30 -7.35
CA LEU A 165 -2.22 22.50 -6.18
C LEU A 165 -0.93 22.12 -5.48
N ILE A 166 -0.90 22.35 -4.17
CA ILE A 166 0.14 21.86 -3.26
C ILE A 166 -0.55 20.84 -2.37
N ASN A 167 -0.31 19.56 -2.65
CA ASN A 167 -0.65 18.47 -1.76
C ASN A 167 0.43 18.41 -0.67
N LEU A 168 0.01 18.20 0.58
CA LEU A 168 0.86 18.24 1.76
C LEU A 168 1.07 16.86 2.39
N ASP A 169 0.75 15.82 1.63
CA ASP A 169 0.65 14.41 2.02
C ASP A 169 1.93 13.64 1.65
N SER A 170 3.08 14.21 2.00
CA SER A 170 4.41 13.66 1.67
C SER A 170 5.25 13.58 2.94
N ASP A 171 5.79 12.40 3.21
CA ASP A 171 6.44 12.08 4.50
C ASP A 171 7.91 12.48 4.60
N GLU A 172 8.52 12.98 3.52
CA GLU A 172 9.96 13.28 3.47
C GLU A 172 10.25 14.77 3.27
N GLU A 173 10.73 15.42 4.33
CA GLU A 173 11.16 16.83 4.31
C GLU A 173 12.26 17.08 3.28
N GLY A 174 12.12 18.17 2.53
CA GLY A 174 13.08 18.55 1.49
C GLY A 174 12.90 17.83 0.16
N ILE A 175 11.90 16.96 0.02
CA ILE A 175 11.54 16.28 -1.22
C ILE A 175 10.22 16.80 -1.76
N LEU A 176 10.19 17.14 -3.05
CA LEU A 176 8.97 17.52 -3.77
C LEU A 176 8.58 16.41 -4.73
N LEU A 177 7.46 15.76 -4.45
CA LEU A 177 6.85 14.79 -5.36
C LEU A 177 6.13 15.54 -6.48
N THR A 178 6.42 15.16 -7.72
CA THR A 178 5.83 15.80 -8.92
C THR A 178 4.94 14.88 -9.74
N GLY A 179 4.73 13.67 -9.24
CA GLY A 179 3.86 12.66 -9.80
C GLY A 179 3.89 11.40 -8.96
N CYS A 180 2.89 10.55 -9.15
CA CYS A 180 2.77 9.25 -8.54
C CYS A 180 2.40 8.21 -9.60
N ALA A 181 2.45 6.93 -9.24
CA ALA A 181 1.92 5.87 -10.06
C ALA A 181 0.43 5.68 -9.81
N GLY A 182 -0.35 5.48 -10.87
CA GLY A 182 -1.67 4.88 -10.75
C GLY A 182 -1.54 3.40 -10.43
N GLY A 183 -2.58 2.81 -9.85
CA GLY A 183 -2.65 1.40 -9.47
C GLY A 183 -3.87 0.71 -10.05
N VAL A 184 -3.73 -0.58 -10.37
CA VAL A 184 -4.85 -1.44 -10.77
C VAL A 184 -4.67 -2.83 -10.17
N SER A 185 -5.73 -3.35 -9.57
CA SER A 185 -5.78 -4.75 -9.15
C SER A 185 -6.31 -5.62 -10.29
N ALA A 186 -5.63 -6.73 -10.56
CA ALA A 186 -6.04 -7.72 -11.54
C ALA A 186 -6.17 -9.08 -10.88
N ILE A 187 -7.35 -9.70 -11.03
CA ILE A 187 -7.65 -11.02 -10.47
C ILE A 187 -7.78 -12.02 -11.61
N SER A 188 -6.92 -13.04 -11.59
CA SER A 188 -6.97 -14.17 -12.52
C SER A 188 -7.56 -15.38 -11.80
N SER A 189 -8.66 -15.91 -12.32
CA SER A 189 -9.29 -17.15 -11.83
C SER A 189 -9.17 -18.23 -12.90
N ILE A 190 -8.34 -19.24 -12.67
CA ILE A 190 -8.07 -20.31 -13.63
C ILE A 190 -8.82 -21.58 -13.20
N PRO A 191 -9.80 -22.08 -13.98
CA PRO A 191 -10.53 -23.28 -13.59
C PRO A 191 -9.62 -24.51 -13.51
N VAL A 192 -9.67 -25.17 -12.35
CA VAL A 192 -8.97 -26.41 -12.06
C VAL A 192 -9.96 -27.54 -11.81
N LYS A 193 -9.43 -28.75 -11.81
CA LYS A 193 -10.13 -30.00 -11.52
C LYS A 193 -9.19 -30.86 -10.74
N TYR A 194 -9.74 -31.60 -9.80
CA TYR A 194 -8.99 -32.52 -8.96
C TYR A 194 -9.31 -33.98 -9.29
N ARG A 195 -8.38 -34.87 -8.96
CA ARG A 195 -8.54 -36.32 -8.93
C ARG A 195 -7.90 -36.84 -7.64
N ASN A 196 -8.36 -37.98 -7.14
CA ASN A 196 -7.68 -38.60 -6.01
C ASN A 196 -6.44 -39.34 -6.50
N ALA A 197 -5.35 -39.20 -5.74
CA ALA A 197 -4.12 -39.96 -5.93
C ALA A 197 -3.53 -40.37 -4.57
N SER A 198 -2.67 -41.39 -4.58
CA SER A 198 -2.02 -41.93 -3.39
C SER A 198 -0.50 -41.90 -3.54
N GLY A 199 0.19 -41.58 -2.46
CA GLY A 199 1.64 -41.45 -2.41
C GLY A 199 2.12 -40.82 -1.11
N CYS A 200 3.38 -40.39 -1.10
CA CYS A 200 3.98 -39.66 0.01
C CYS A 200 3.73 -38.16 -0.19
N LEU A 201 3.08 -37.53 0.78
CA LEU A 201 2.81 -36.10 0.79
C LEU A 201 3.99 -35.35 1.41
N TYR A 202 4.48 -34.35 0.69
CA TYR A 202 5.51 -33.43 1.15
C TYR A 202 5.00 -32.00 1.10
N GLU A 203 5.30 -31.24 2.15
CA GLU A 203 5.23 -29.79 2.08
C GLU A 203 6.56 -29.27 1.52
N VAL A 204 6.48 -28.44 0.49
CA VAL A 204 7.62 -27.66 -0.01
C VAL A 204 7.34 -26.19 0.24
N LYS A 205 8.28 -25.51 0.89
CA LYS A 205 8.16 -24.09 1.21
C LYS A 205 9.35 -23.31 0.70
N ILE A 206 9.08 -22.27 -0.10
CA ILE A 206 10.05 -21.22 -0.42
C ILE A 206 9.87 -20.10 0.59
N HIS A 207 10.92 -19.75 1.32
CA HIS A 207 10.86 -18.75 2.38
C HIS A 207 12.20 -18.03 2.57
N GLY A 208 12.23 -17.07 3.50
CA GLY A 208 13.44 -16.30 3.82
C GLY A 208 13.68 -15.11 2.89
N LEU A 209 12.71 -14.76 2.04
CA LEU A 209 12.76 -13.59 1.18
C LEU A 209 12.49 -12.31 1.98
N GLN A 210 13.04 -11.20 1.49
CA GLN A 210 12.94 -9.88 2.12
C GLN A 210 11.52 -9.30 2.00
N GLY A 211 10.86 -9.50 0.85
CA GLY A 211 9.52 -8.95 0.56
C GLY A 211 9.50 -7.42 0.49
N GLY A 212 8.38 -6.81 0.82
CA GLY A 212 8.25 -5.34 0.91
C GLY A 212 7.16 -4.77 0.02
N HIS A 213 7.04 -3.44 0.00
CA HIS A 213 5.99 -2.75 -0.74
C HIS A 213 6.20 -2.85 -2.26
N SER A 214 5.20 -3.35 -2.98
CA SER A 214 5.30 -3.64 -4.43
C SER A 214 5.34 -2.40 -5.35
N GLY A 215 5.14 -1.21 -4.82
CA GLY A 215 5.41 0.05 -5.53
C GLY A 215 6.86 0.50 -5.31
N MET A 216 7.14 1.08 -4.14
CA MET A 216 8.45 1.59 -3.73
C MET A 216 9.62 0.61 -3.89
N GLU A 217 9.44 -0.68 -3.59
CA GLU A 217 10.55 -1.63 -3.50
C GLU A 217 10.71 -2.50 -4.76
N ILE A 218 9.84 -2.35 -5.77
CA ILE A 218 9.83 -3.23 -6.95
C ILE A 218 11.08 -3.09 -7.82
N GLY A 219 11.71 -1.91 -7.79
CA GLY A 219 12.97 -1.63 -8.47
C GLY A 219 14.20 -2.18 -7.75
N LYS A 220 14.06 -2.74 -6.54
CA LYS A 220 15.19 -3.24 -5.72
C LYS A 220 15.59 -4.69 -6.06
N ASN A 221 15.06 -5.25 -7.14
CA ASN A 221 15.36 -6.62 -7.60
C ASN A 221 15.14 -7.68 -6.51
N ARG A 222 14.08 -7.52 -5.72
CA ARG A 222 13.68 -8.51 -4.72
C ARG A 222 13.00 -9.70 -5.37
N ALA A 223 13.24 -10.89 -4.84
CA ALA A 223 12.58 -12.10 -5.28
C ALA A 223 11.08 -12.08 -4.92
N ASN A 224 10.26 -12.76 -5.72
CA ASN A 224 8.85 -13.00 -5.45
C ASN A 224 8.65 -14.52 -5.23
N ALA A 225 8.18 -14.92 -4.05
CA ALA A 225 8.05 -16.33 -3.68
C ALA A 225 7.12 -17.13 -4.62
N ASN A 226 6.04 -16.51 -5.12
CA ASN A 226 5.09 -17.17 -6.02
C ASN A 226 5.73 -17.48 -7.38
N ILE A 227 6.53 -16.54 -7.90
CA ILE A 227 7.27 -16.74 -9.15
C ILE A 227 8.36 -17.81 -8.98
N LEU A 228 9.06 -17.80 -7.84
CA LEU A 228 10.06 -18.83 -7.54
C LEU A 228 9.42 -20.21 -7.37
N MET A 229 8.20 -20.31 -6.83
CA MET A 229 7.48 -21.57 -6.73
C MET A 229 7.13 -22.12 -8.13
N GLY A 230 6.74 -21.25 -9.06
CA GLY A 230 6.59 -21.62 -10.47
C GLY A 230 7.88 -22.21 -11.06
N ARG A 231 9.02 -21.56 -10.84
CA ARG A 231 10.35 -22.04 -11.29
C ARG A 231 10.71 -23.38 -10.67
N PHE A 232 10.47 -23.57 -9.36
CA PHE A 232 10.70 -24.83 -8.67
C PHE A 232 9.86 -25.95 -9.28
N LEU A 233 8.54 -25.77 -9.39
CA LEU A 233 7.64 -26.78 -9.94
C LEU A 233 7.97 -27.12 -11.40
N TYR A 234 8.40 -26.12 -12.19
CA TYR A 234 8.77 -26.33 -13.59
C TYR A 234 10.03 -27.18 -13.71
N GLY A 235 11.09 -26.83 -12.99
CA GLY A 235 12.33 -27.61 -13.05
C GLY A 235 12.22 -28.97 -12.37
N LEU A 236 11.41 -29.11 -11.32
CA LEU A 236 11.13 -30.39 -10.66
C LEU A 236 10.50 -31.40 -11.61
N LYS A 237 9.66 -30.94 -12.56
CA LYS A 237 9.00 -31.79 -13.56
C LYS A 237 10.00 -32.55 -14.45
N GLU A 238 11.20 -32.00 -14.65
CA GLU A 238 12.28 -32.67 -15.38
C GLU A 238 13.06 -33.67 -14.54
N GLN A 239 12.92 -33.63 -13.20
CA GLN A 239 13.63 -34.50 -12.28
C GLN A 239 12.80 -35.73 -11.89
N LEU A 240 11.50 -35.55 -11.60
CA LEU A 240 10.61 -36.61 -11.12
C LEU A 240 9.12 -36.31 -11.40
N PRO A 241 8.27 -37.34 -11.48
CA PRO A 241 6.83 -37.17 -11.56
C PRO A 241 6.25 -36.75 -10.19
N TYR A 242 5.50 -35.65 -10.17
CA TYR A 242 4.80 -35.17 -8.97
C TYR A 242 3.37 -34.74 -9.28
N GLU A 243 2.53 -34.73 -8.25
CA GLU A 243 1.15 -34.25 -8.32
C GLU A 243 0.93 -33.15 -7.28
N LEU A 244 0.36 -32.02 -7.70
CA LEU A 244 0.16 -30.85 -6.84
C LEU A 244 -1.21 -30.93 -6.13
N ALA A 245 -1.22 -30.98 -4.80
CA ALA A 245 -2.44 -30.97 -3.98
C ALA A 245 -2.86 -29.55 -3.60
N GLU A 246 -1.91 -28.78 -3.06
CA GLU A 246 -2.15 -27.45 -2.50
C GLU A 246 -1.04 -26.49 -2.93
N LEU A 247 -1.37 -25.20 -3.02
CA LEU A 247 -0.42 -24.12 -3.27
C LEU A 247 -0.99 -22.85 -2.68
N GLU A 248 -0.20 -22.16 -1.87
CA GLU A 248 -0.55 -20.87 -1.31
C GLU A 248 0.70 -20.00 -1.19
N GLY A 249 0.60 -18.72 -1.54
CA GLY A 249 1.71 -17.80 -1.34
C GLY A 249 1.31 -16.34 -1.45
N GLY A 250 1.84 -15.54 -0.52
CA GLY A 250 1.46 -14.15 -0.33
C GLY A 250 0.02 -13.97 0.18
N GLN A 251 -0.36 -12.73 0.45
CA GLN A 251 -1.67 -12.39 1.06
C GLN A 251 -2.30 -11.13 0.48
N LYS A 252 -1.49 -10.10 0.22
CA LYS A 252 -1.93 -8.82 -0.34
C LYS A 252 -1.26 -8.59 -1.68
N ASP A 253 -2.02 -8.12 -2.67
CA ASP A 253 -1.54 -7.83 -4.02
C ASP A 253 -0.46 -6.75 -4.05
N ASN A 254 -0.54 -5.77 -3.15
CA ASN A 254 0.43 -4.68 -3.01
C ASN A 254 1.72 -5.05 -2.24
N VAL A 255 1.91 -6.30 -1.82
CA VAL A 255 3.10 -6.79 -1.09
C VAL A 255 3.86 -7.81 -1.93
N ILE A 256 5.19 -7.66 -2.02
CA ILE A 256 6.07 -8.67 -2.62
C ILE A 256 6.09 -9.91 -1.71
N PRO A 257 5.61 -11.09 -2.16
CA PRO A 257 5.48 -12.28 -1.33
C PRO A 257 6.82 -12.78 -0.81
N ARG A 258 6.87 -13.01 0.50
CA ARG A 258 8.05 -13.51 1.20
C ARG A 258 8.12 -15.03 1.28
N GLU A 259 6.97 -15.67 1.15
CA GLU A 259 6.82 -17.10 1.26
C GLU A 259 5.73 -17.62 0.33
N CYS A 260 5.94 -18.86 -0.10
CA CYS A 260 4.97 -19.65 -0.83
C CYS A 260 5.20 -21.12 -0.46
N SER A 261 4.13 -21.83 -0.13
CA SER A 261 4.13 -23.26 0.15
C SER A 261 3.31 -24.01 -0.90
N CYS A 262 3.66 -25.27 -1.12
CA CYS A 262 2.83 -26.21 -1.85
C CYS A 262 2.90 -27.61 -1.22
N ALA A 263 1.86 -28.40 -1.44
CA ALA A 263 1.82 -29.80 -1.04
C ALA A 263 1.94 -30.68 -2.28
N LEU A 264 2.96 -31.54 -2.32
CA LEU A 264 3.29 -32.40 -3.43
C LEU A 264 3.13 -33.87 -3.04
N LEU A 265 2.44 -34.63 -3.88
CA LEU A 265 2.41 -36.08 -3.82
C LEU A 265 3.48 -36.65 -4.77
N ILE A 266 4.37 -37.48 -4.23
CA ILE A 266 5.41 -38.19 -5.00
C ILE A 266 5.44 -39.67 -4.61
N GLN A 267 6.16 -40.48 -5.39
CA GLN A 267 6.42 -41.86 -4.99
C GLN A 267 7.55 -41.93 -3.94
N PRO A 268 7.54 -42.92 -3.02
CA PRO A 268 8.54 -43.02 -1.95
C PRO A 268 9.99 -43.01 -2.46
N GLU A 269 10.26 -43.63 -3.60
CA GLU A 269 11.58 -43.71 -4.24
C GLU A 269 12.14 -42.36 -4.71
N ASP A 270 11.29 -41.36 -4.94
CA ASP A 270 11.68 -40.05 -5.47
C ASP A 270 12.04 -39.03 -4.37
N THR A 271 11.92 -39.43 -3.09
CA THR A 271 12.15 -38.57 -1.91
C THR A 271 13.49 -37.84 -1.96
N GLU A 272 14.57 -38.56 -2.25
CA GLU A 272 15.91 -37.97 -2.24
C GLU A 272 16.13 -37.07 -3.47
N ILE A 273 15.49 -37.37 -4.61
CA ILE A 273 15.52 -36.51 -5.80
C ILE A 273 14.86 -35.16 -5.51
N LEU A 274 13.72 -35.15 -4.80
CA LEU A 274 13.03 -33.93 -4.39
C LEU A 274 13.90 -33.06 -3.47
N LYS A 275 14.52 -33.67 -2.44
CA LYS A 275 15.39 -32.96 -1.48
C LYS A 275 16.66 -32.42 -2.15
N ASP A 276 17.29 -33.22 -2.99
CA ASP A 276 18.49 -32.81 -3.74
C ASP A 276 18.18 -31.65 -4.69
N TYR A 277 17.03 -31.69 -5.38
CA TYR A 277 16.58 -30.61 -6.24
C TYR A 277 16.33 -29.32 -5.45
N ALA A 278 15.64 -29.40 -4.30
CA ALA A 278 15.40 -28.25 -3.43
C ALA A 278 16.71 -27.62 -2.91
N CYS A 279 17.67 -28.45 -2.49
CA CYS A 279 18.99 -28.01 -2.05
C CYS A 279 19.76 -27.30 -3.18
N ARG A 280 19.78 -27.90 -4.37
CA ARG A 280 20.43 -27.33 -5.56
C ARG A 280 19.80 -26.00 -5.97
N LEU A 281 18.47 -25.94 -6.06
CA LEU A 281 17.78 -24.69 -6.41
C LEU A 281 18.01 -23.61 -5.36
N THR A 282 18.05 -23.95 -4.06
CA THR A 282 18.38 -23.00 -3.00
C THR A 282 19.75 -22.35 -3.24
N ALA A 283 20.78 -23.15 -3.55
CA ALA A 283 22.12 -22.64 -3.83
C ALA A 283 22.17 -21.75 -5.09
N GLU A 284 21.45 -22.16 -6.15
CA GLU A 284 21.33 -21.39 -7.39
C GLU A 284 20.65 -20.02 -7.13
N LEU A 285 19.52 -20.02 -6.42
CA LEU A 285 18.75 -18.79 -6.12
C LEU A 285 19.53 -17.84 -5.22
N ARG A 286 20.23 -18.33 -4.18
CA ARG A 286 21.08 -17.47 -3.34
C ARG A 286 22.21 -16.82 -4.11
N LYS A 287 22.74 -17.51 -5.12
CA LYS A 287 23.76 -16.96 -6.01
C LYS A 287 23.17 -15.92 -6.97
N GLU A 288 22.00 -16.21 -7.54
CA GLU A 288 21.28 -15.32 -8.47
C GLU A 288 20.85 -14.01 -7.79
N TYR A 289 20.28 -14.10 -6.59
CA TYR A 289 19.79 -12.97 -5.79
C TYR A 289 20.82 -12.46 -4.76
N SER A 290 22.10 -12.65 -5.04
CA SER A 290 23.19 -12.13 -4.22
C SER A 290 23.09 -10.60 -4.14
N GLY A 291 22.87 -10.08 -2.93
CA GLY A 291 22.73 -8.64 -2.67
C GLY A 291 21.29 -8.14 -2.47
N SER A 292 20.26 -8.94 -2.79
CA SER A 292 18.86 -8.61 -2.50
C SER A 292 18.19 -9.63 -1.57
N ASP A 293 18.30 -10.93 -1.88
CA ASP A 293 17.58 -12.00 -1.16
C ASP A 293 18.52 -13.19 -0.82
N ALA A 294 19.63 -12.91 -0.13
CA ALA A 294 20.58 -13.95 0.28
C ALA A 294 19.98 -15.00 1.26
N GLY A 295 18.84 -14.69 1.89
CA GLY A 295 18.13 -15.53 2.85
C GLY A 295 17.24 -16.62 2.23
N ILE A 296 17.06 -16.63 0.90
CA ILE A 296 16.16 -17.60 0.22
C ILE A 296 16.48 -19.03 0.65
N SER A 297 15.45 -19.82 0.94
CA SER A 297 15.55 -21.23 1.27
C SER A 297 14.36 -21.98 0.67
N VAL A 298 14.61 -23.20 0.19
CA VAL A 298 13.58 -24.16 -0.20
C VAL A 298 13.64 -25.33 0.78
N SER A 299 12.65 -25.43 1.66
CA SER A 299 12.53 -26.54 2.61
C SER A 299 11.56 -27.59 2.10
N VAL A 300 11.84 -28.85 2.43
CA VAL A 300 11.02 -30.02 2.08
C VAL A 300 10.77 -30.81 3.36
N GLU A 301 9.50 -31.01 3.71
CA GLU A 301 9.08 -31.73 4.91
C GLU A 301 8.12 -32.86 4.53
N PHE A 302 8.43 -34.08 4.99
CA PHE A 302 7.51 -35.22 4.84
C PHE A 302 6.35 -35.04 5.82
N GLN A 303 5.13 -35.19 5.31
CA GLN A 303 3.91 -35.12 6.13
C GLN A 303 3.43 -36.53 6.46
N GLU A 304 2.93 -37.25 5.45
CA GLU A 304 2.34 -38.57 5.63
C GLU A 304 2.24 -39.33 4.30
N GLU A 305 2.03 -40.65 4.38
CA GLU A 305 1.53 -41.45 3.25
C GLU A 305 0.00 -41.38 3.25
N THR A 306 -0.59 -40.88 2.17
CA THR A 306 -2.02 -40.55 2.16
C THR A 306 -2.65 -40.71 0.78
N GLN A 307 -3.98 -40.57 0.75
CA GLN A 307 -4.77 -40.40 -0.47
C GLN A 307 -5.49 -39.05 -0.40
N ILE A 308 -5.15 -38.13 -1.30
CA ILE A 308 -5.64 -36.75 -1.31
C ILE A 308 -6.08 -36.32 -2.70
N GLY A 309 -6.90 -35.27 -2.77
CA GLY A 309 -7.22 -34.59 -4.01
C GLY A 309 -6.00 -33.85 -4.54
N VAL A 310 -5.54 -34.24 -5.73
CA VAL A 310 -4.47 -33.56 -6.48
C VAL A 310 -5.02 -32.99 -7.77
N LEU A 311 -4.35 -31.98 -8.32
CA LEU A 311 -4.73 -31.43 -9.61
C LEU A 311 -4.74 -32.52 -10.69
N HIS A 312 -5.81 -32.54 -11.47
CA HIS A 312 -5.82 -33.26 -12.74
C HIS A 312 -4.67 -32.75 -13.61
N PRO A 313 -3.95 -33.59 -14.38
CA PRO A 313 -2.74 -33.19 -15.11
C PRO A 313 -2.91 -31.93 -15.98
N VAL A 314 -4.04 -31.80 -16.68
CA VAL A 314 -4.37 -30.59 -17.47
C VAL A 314 -4.47 -29.33 -16.59
N SER A 315 -5.01 -29.43 -15.38
CA SER A 315 -5.10 -28.33 -14.43
C SER A 315 -3.72 -27.96 -13.90
N GLN A 316 -2.89 -28.96 -13.56
CA GLN A 316 -1.52 -28.74 -13.11
C GLN A 316 -0.69 -28.00 -14.17
N GLU A 317 -0.79 -28.40 -15.44
CA GLU A 317 -0.12 -27.69 -16.54
C GLU A 317 -0.59 -26.24 -16.69
N LYS A 318 -1.89 -25.95 -16.49
CA LYS A 318 -2.39 -24.55 -16.53
C LYS A 318 -1.80 -23.70 -15.41
N VAL A 319 -1.78 -24.23 -14.18
CA VAL A 319 -1.21 -23.54 -13.00
C VAL A 319 0.26 -23.26 -13.22
N LEU A 320 1.00 -24.29 -13.65
CA LEU A 320 2.44 -24.18 -13.92
C LEU A 320 2.73 -23.19 -15.06
N PHE A 321 1.97 -23.27 -16.15
CA PHE A 321 2.09 -22.35 -17.27
C PHE A 321 1.86 -20.90 -16.83
N TYR A 322 0.83 -20.66 -16.01
CA TYR A 322 0.56 -19.31 -15.50
C TYR A 322 1.71 -18.77 -14.64
N LEU A 323 2.14 -19.53 -13.63
CA LEU A 323 3.22 -19.10 -12.73
C LEU A 323 4.54 -18.82 -13.46
N MET A 324 4.81 -19.54 -14.55
CA MET A 324 6.01 -19.36 -15.35
C MET A 324 5.93 -18.18 -16.34
N ASN A 325 4.74 -17.69 -16.68
CA ASN A 325 4.54 -16.71 -17.77
C ASN A 325 3.86 -15.42 -17.32
N VAL A 326 3.33 -15.36 -16.10
CA VAL A 326 2.69 -14.16 -15.57
C VAL A 326 3.71 -13.01 -15.44
N PRO A 327 3.42 -11.81 -15.97
CA PRO A 327 4.31 -10.67 -15.82
C PRO A 327 4.53 -10.31 -14.35
N ASN A 328 5.79 -10.16 -13.93
CA ASN A 328 6.14 -9.78 -12.56
C ASN A 328 7.41 -8.92 -12.53
N GLY A 329 7.46 -7.96 -11.61
CA GLY A 329 8.53 -7.00 -11.44
C GLY A 329 8.39 -5.78 -12.37
N VAL A 330 9.51 -5.12 -12.62
CA VAL A 330 9.60 -3.96 -13.52
C VAL A 330 9.28 -4.40 -14.95
N GLN A 331 8.26 -3.78 -15.55
CA GLN A 331 7.91 -3.97 -16.96
C GLN A 331 8.57 -2.91 -17.84
N LYS A 332 8.74 -1.69 -17.31
CA LYS A 332 9.36 -0.57 -18.02
C LYS A 332 10.00 0.43 -17.05
N MET A 333 11.23 0.85 -17.34
CA MET A 333 11.85 2.02 -16.72
C MET A 333 11.52 3.28 -17.52
N SER A 334 11.40 4.43 -16.86
CA SER A 334 11.10 5.68 -17.57
C SER A 334 12.26 6.08 -18.47
N GLY A 335 11.92 6.44 -19.71
CA GLY A 335 12.89 6.99 -20.66
C GLY A 335 13.27 8.45 -20.36
N ASN A 336 12.47 9.15 -19.54
CA ASN A 336 12.64 10.58 -19.27
C ASN A 336 13.20 10.86 -17.87
N ILE A 337 12.99 9.96 -16.90
CA ILE A 337 13.43 10.14 -15.51
C ILE A 337 14.35 8.96 -15.14
N PRO A 338 15.67 9.18 -15.06
CA PRO A 338 16.62 8.12 -14.71
C PRO A 338 16.30 7.47 -13.37
N GLY A 339 16.25 6.13 -13.36
CA GLY A 339 16.01 5.35 -12.15
C GLY A 339 14.52 5.19 -11.76
N LEU A 340 13.60 5.87 -12.44
CA LEU A 340 12.16 5.73 -12.16
C LEU A 340 11.58 4.49 -12.84
N VAL A 341 10.91 3.64 -12.06
CA VAL A 341 10.06 2.57 -12.59
C VAL A 341 8.79 3.21 -13.15
N GLU A 342 8.56 3.05 -14.46
CA GLU A 342 7.39 3.61 -15.14
C GLU A 342 6.21 2.63 -15.14
N THR A 343 6.47 1.33 -15.29
CA THR A 343 5.42 0.32 -15.24
C THR A 343 5.94 -0.91 -14.51
N SER A 344 5.14 -1.46 -13.60
CA SER A 344 5.46 -2.71 -12.90
C SER A 344 4.22 -3.55 -12.62
N THR A 345 4.43 -4.82 -12.31
CA THR A 345 3.40 -5.74 -11.84
C THR A 345 3.94 -6.60 -10.71
N ASN A 346 3.09 -6.99 -9.77
CA ASN A 346 3.45 -7.89 -8.67
C ASN A 346 2.40 -8.97 -8.50
N LEU A 347 2.76 -10.25 -8.61
CA LEU A 347 1.91 -11.36 -8.19
C LEU A 347 1.96 -11.47 -6.66
N GLY A 348 1.12 -10.71 -5.97
CA GLY A 348 1.14 -10.59 -4.51
C GLY A 348 0.38 -11.70 -3.76
N ALA A 349 -0.54 -12.40 -4.43
CA ALA A 349 -1.18 -13.59 -3.87
C ALA A 349 -1.45 -14.65 -4.95
N ALA A 350 -1.23 -15.91 -4.62
CA ALA A 350 -1.55 -17.07 -5.45
C ALA A 350 -2.04 -18.22 -4.55
N ARG A 351 -3.20 -18.79 -4.84
CA ARG A 351 -3.77 -19.89 -4.05
C ARG A 351 -4.59 -20.87 -4.88
N LEU A 352 -4.46 -22.15 -4.58
CA LEU A 352 -5.36 -23.20 -5.07
C LEU A 352 -6.60 -23.28 -4.19
N GLU A 353 -7.77 -23.15 -4.81
CA GLU A 353 -9.08 -23.36 -4.21
C GLU A 353 -9.76 -24.58 -4.86
N GLU A 354 -10.93 -24.97 -4.36
CA GLU A 354 -11.66 -26.18 -4.80
C GLU A 354 -11.93 -26.21 -6.32
N GLU A 355 -12.26 -25.06 -6.92
CA GLU A 355 -12.64 -24.96 -8.33
C GLU A 355 -11.66 -24.13 -9.19
N VAL A 356 -10.86 -23.26 -8.57
CA VAL A 356 -10.00 -22.32 -9.28
C VAL A 356 -8.62 -22.20 -8.65
N PHE A 357 -7.62 -21.96 -9.49
CA PHE A 357 -6.37 -21.35 -9.06
C PHE A 357 -6.54 -19.83 -9.14
N LEU A 358 -6.56 -19.17 -7.98
CA LEU A 358 -6.77 -17.74 -7.86
C LEU A 358 -5.43 -17.01 -7.72
N CYS A 359 -5.23 -15.97 -8.53
CA CYS A 359 -4.06 -15.12 -8.48
C CYS A 359 -4.48 -13.64 -8.43
N GLN A 360 -3.86 -12.86 -7.55
CA GLN A 360 -4.08 -11.43 -7.42
C GLN A 360 -2.80 -10.67 -7.74
N LEU A 361 -2.91 -9.71 -8.63
CA LEU A 361 -1.82 -8.88 -9.11
C LEU A 361 -2.09 -7.42 -8.84
N TRP A 362 -1.05 -6.71 -8.43
CA TRP A 362 -1.03 -5.25 -8.40
C TRP A 362 -0.19 -4.72 -9.55
N GLY A 363 -0.82 -4.03 -10.48
CA GLY A 363 -0.15 -3.31 -11.57
C GLY A 363 0.00 -1.83 -11.21
N THR A 364 1.16 -1.24 -11.52
CA THR A 364 1.37 0.20 -11.38
C THR A 364 1.86 0.82 -12.68
N GLU A 365 1.41 2.03 -12.96
CA GLU A 365 1.88 2.83 -14.10
C GLU A 365 2.08 4.29 -13.68
N PHE A 366 3.30 4.79 -13.80
CA PHE A 366 3.64 6.18 -13.57
C PHE A 366 3.16 7.05 -14.73
N CYS A 367 2.17 7.89 -14.46
CA CYS A 367 1.64 8.81 -15.47
C CYS A 367 2.38 10.16 -15.40
N GLN A 368 3.19 10.46 -16.41
CA GLN A 368 3.90 11.75 -16.54
C GLN A 368 2.99 12.94 -16.95
N GLN A 369 1.67 12.84 -16.80
CA GLN A 369 0.77 13.92 -17.25
C GLN A 369 0.89 15.22 -16.44
N CYS A 370 1.55 15.20 -15.28
CA CYS A 370 1.97 16.43 -14.61
C CYS A 370 3.14 17.07 -15.37
N LYS A 371 2.82 17.92 -16.36
CA LYS A 371 3.78 18.90 -16.89
C LYS A 371 4.16 19.85 -15.75
N VAL A 372 5.20 19.48 -14.99
CA VAL A 372 5.88 20.39 -14.09
C VAL A 372 6.46 21.50 -14.96
N ARG A 373 5.78 22.65 -15.00
CA ARG A 373 6.47 23.88 -15.40
C ARG A 373 7.46 24.13 -14.29
N ARG A 374 8.76 23.95 -14.58
CA ARG A 374 9.83 24.54 -13.77
C ARG A 374 9.44 26.00 -13.52
N VAL A 375 9.20 26.35 -12.26
CA VAL A 375 8.97 27.73 -11.83
C VAL A 375 10.27 28.49 -11.89
#